data_AF-S2R2E1-F1
#
_entry.id   AF-S2R2E1-F1
#
_cell.length_a   1.000
_cell.length_b   1.000
_cell.length_c   1.000
_cell.angle_alpha   90.00
_cell.angle_beta   90.00
_cell.angle_gamma   90.00
#
_symmetry.space_group_name_H-M   'P 1'
#
loop_
_entity.id
_entity.type
_entity.pdbx_description
1 polymer ?
#
loop_
_entity_poly.entity_id
_entity_poly.type
_entity_poly.pdbx_seq_one_letter_code
_entity_poly.pdbx_strand_id
1 'polypeptide(L)'
;MISPTLFFLFVVEIIDGFKMFAQIDLITGGGPNNATNFLAYKIYQDAFTFHNFGTASAESIVLTVIIALATWIQFHYTERKVYYA
;
A
#
# COMPACT_ATOMS: atom_id res chain seq x y z
N MET A 1 17.71 12.03 18.57
CA MET A 1 17.72 12.09 17.10
C MET A 1 17.20 10.83 16.37
N ILE A 2 16.65 9.81 17.06
CA ILE A 2 16.11 8.59 16.40
C ILE A 2 14.57 8.52 16.36
N SER A 3 13.88 9.13 17.33
CA SER A 3 12.42 9.06 17.42
C SER A 3 11.66 9.58 16.19
N PRO A 4 12.08 10.67 15.51
CA PRO A 4 11.39 11.14 14.30
C PRO A 4 11.58 10.18 13.12
N THR A 5 12.79 9.65 12.96
CA THR A 5 13.15 8.76 11.86
C THR A 5 12.47 7.39 11.99
N LEU A 6 12.37 6.82 13.20
CA LEU A 6 11.61 5.59 13.46
C LEU A 6 10.12 5.75 13.14
N PHE A 7 9.53 6.90 13.49
CA PHE A 7 8.12 7.16 13.21
C PHE A 7 7.85 7.30 11.71
N PHE A 8 8.76 7.98 10.99
CA PHE A 8 8.72 8.04 9.54
C PHE A 8 8.84 6.64 8.91
N LEU A 9 9.86 5.87 9.31
CA LEU A 9 10.10 4.52 8.80
C LEU A 9 8.89 3.61 9.05
N PHE A 10 8.32 3.65 10.25
CA PHE A 10 7.15 2.83 10.60
C PHE A 10 5.94 3.11 9.69
N VAL A 11 5.66 4.38 9.40
CA VAL A 11 4.55 4.74 8.51
C VAL A 11 4.85 4.34 7.06
N VAL A 12 6.09 4.52 6.60
CA VAL A 12 6.51 4.10 5.25
C VAL A 12 6.40 2.59 5.08
N GLU A 13 6.88 1.81 6.06
CA GLU A 13 6.81 0.34 6.05
C GLU A 13 5.36 -0.16 6.02
N ILE A 14 4.44 0.49 6.73
CA ILE A 14 3.01 0.16 6.66
C ILE A 14 2.49 0.37 5.24
N ILE A 15 2.80 1.52 4.61
CA ILE A 15 2.38 1.83 3.24
C ILE A 15 3.01 0.84 2.25
N ASP A 16 4.29 0.52 2.43
CA ASP A 16 4.99 -0.40 1.55
C ASP A 16 4.37 -1.80 1.63
N GLY A 17 4.00 -2.25 2.84
CA GLY A 17 3.19 -3.46 3.05
C GLY A 17 1.89 -3.50 2.23
N PHE A 18 1.16 -2.39 2.16
CA PHE A 18 -0.05 -2.29 1.31
C PHE A 18 0.25 -2.33 -0.20
N LYS A 19 1.49 -2.03 -0.61
CA LYS A 19 1.97 -2.01 -2.00
C LYS A 19 2.76 -3.26 -2.39
N MET A 20 2.97 -4.22 -1.48
CA MET A 20 3.73 -5.45 -1.71
C MET A 20 3.02 -6.38 -2.71
N PHE A 21 3.00 -6.02 -3.99
CA PHE A 21 2.47 -6.85 -5.06
C PHE A 21 3.43 -8.01 -5.38
N ALA A 22 4.67 -7.68 -5.72
CA ALA A 22 5.66 -8.65 -6.21
C ALA A 22 5.98 -9.72 -5.17
N GLN A 23 6.07 -9.35 -3.89
CA GLN A 23 6.41 -10.27 -2.82
C GLN A 23 5.32 -11.34 -2.58
N ILE A 24 4.06 -10.95 -2.73
CA ILE A 24 2.91 -11.86 -2.54
C ILE A 24 2.80 -12.81 -3.72
N ASP A 25 2.97 -12.31 -4.95
CA ASP A 25 2.93 -13.15 -6.16
C ASP A 25 4.05 -14.21 -6.15
N LEU A 26 5.27 -13.82 -5.76
CA LEU A 26 6.43 -14.72 -5.72
C LEU A 26 6.34 -15.81 -4.65
N ILE A 27 5.78 -15.49 -3.47
CA ILE A 27 5.84 -16.38 -2.30
C ILE A 27 4.55 -17.19 -2.13
N THR A 28 3.37 -16.60 -2.35
CA THR A 28 2.09 -17.25 -2.03
C THR A 28 1.12 -17.35 -3.20
N GLY A 29 1.31 -16.56 -4.27
CA GLY A 29 0.37 -16.53 -5.40
C GLY A 29 -1.08 -16.23 -4.99
N GLY A 30 -1.27 -15.57 -3.84
CA GLY A 30 -2.59 -15.27 -3.26
C GLY A 30 -3.27 -16.37 -2.41
N GLY A 31 -2.57 -17.45 -2.05
CA GLY A 31 -3.16 -18.59 -1.32
C GLY A 31 -2.87 -18.68 0.18
N PRO A 32 -3.71 -19.40 0.98
CA PRO A 32 -4.95 -20.12 0.62
C PRO A 32 -6.20 -19.25 0.80
N ASN A 33 -7.14 -19.36 -0.14
CA ASN A 33 -8.46 -18.71 -0.10
C ASN A 33 -8.44 -17.15 -0.13
N ASN A 34 -7.54 -16.54 -0.90
CA ASN A 34 -7.37 -15.08 -0.97
C ASN A 34 -6.99 -14.41 0.37
N ALA A 35 -6.57 -15.17 1.38
CA ALA A 35 -6.27 -14.64 2.71
C ALA A 35 -5.09 -13.66 2.73
N THR A 36 -4.19 -13.75 1.75
CA THR A 36 -3.06 -12.85 1.54
C THR A 36 -3.24 -11.92 0.34
N ASN A 37 -4.43 -11.84 -0.27
CA ASN A 37 -4.66 -10.93 -1.39
C ASN A 37 -4.78 -9.50 -0.90
N PHE A 38 -3.67 -8.77 -0.94
CA PHE A 38 -3.70 -7.32 -0.87
C PHE A 38 -4.33 -6.72 -2.13
N LEU A 39 -4.90 -5.51 -2.00
CA LEU A 39 -5.62 -4.81 -3.08
C LEU A 39 -4.79 -4.73 -4.37
N ALA A 40 -3.48 -4.49 -4.24
CA ALA A 40 -2.54 -4.45 -5.37
C ALA A 40 -2.45 -5.77 -6.15
N TYR A 41 -2.51 -6.90 -5.45
CA TYR A 41 -2.50 -8.23 -6.07
C TYR A 41 -3.81 -8.56 -6.77
N LYS A 42 -4.94 -8.15 -6.17
CA LYS A 42 -6.26 -8.31 -6.77
C LYS A 42 -6.40 -7.50 -8.07
N ILE A 43 -5.95 -6.24 -8.08
CA ILE A 43 -5.94 -5.38 -9.29
C ILE A 43 -5.19 -6.06 -10.44
N TYR A 44 -4.06 -6.70 -10.14
CA TYR A 44 -3.28 -7.42 -11.13
C TYR A 44 -4.01 -8.64 -11.68
N GLN A 45 -4.59 -9.48 -10.81
CA GLN A 45 -5.40 -10.63 -11.27
C GLN A 45 -6.60 -10.17 -12.10
N ASP A 46 -7.32 -9.13 -11.68
CA ASP A 46 -8.48 -8.63 -12.40
C ASP A 46 -8.09 -8.04 -13.77
N ALA A 47 -6.95 -7.37 -13.87
CA ALA A 47 -6.44 -6.82 -15.13
C ALA A 47 -5.90 -7.89 -16.10
N PHE A 48 -5.08 -8.83 -15.61
CA PHE A 48 -4.30 -9.73 -16.46
C PHE A 48 -4.84 -11.16 -16.51
N THR A 49 -5.51 -11.63 -15.46
CA THR A 49 -6.09 -12.98 -15.40
C THR A 49 -7.54 -12.95 -15.91
N PHE A 50 -8.38 -12.09 -15.33
CA PHE A 50 -9.80 -11.99 -15.70
C PHE A 50 -10.05 -11.06 -16.89
N HIS A 51 -9.01 -10.38 -17.40
CA HIS A 51 -9.09 -9.44 -18.53
C HIS A 51 -10.13 -8.31 -18.32
N ASN A 52 -10.47 -8.02 -17.06
CA ASN A 52 -11.45 -7.01 -16.69
C ASN A 52 -10.74 -5.72 -16.29
N PHE A 53 -10.23 -5.03 -17.32
CA PHE A 53 -9.53 -3.76 -17.16
C PHE A 53 -10.41 -2.65 -16.55
N GLY A 54 -11.73 -2.73 -16.74
CA GLY A 54 -12.68 -1.77 -16.19
C GLY A 54 -12.73 -1.83 -14.66
N THR A 55 -12.93 -3.03 -14.12
CA THR A 55 -12.91 -3.26 -12.67
C THR A 55 -11.53 -3.01 -12.08
N ALA A 56 -10.46 -3.49 -12.73
CA ALA A 56 -9.10 -3.26 -12.26
C ALA A 56 -8.71 -1.77 -12.23
N SER A 57 -9.18 -0.96 -13.19
CA SER A 57 -8.94 0.49 -13.19
C SER A 57 -9.66 1.19 -12.04
N ALA A 58 -10.90 0.80 -11.74
CA ALA A 58 -11.65 1.33 -10.60
C ALA A 58 -10.96 0.98 -9.27
N GLU A 59 -10.49 -0.26 -9.12
CA GLU A 59 -9.75 -0.69 -7.93
C GLU A 59 -8.41 0.04 -7.76
N SER A 60 -7.70 0.31 -8.86
CA SER A 60 -6.46 1.09 -8.85
C SER A 60 -6.67 2.55 -8.40
N ILE A 61 -7.79 3.17 -8.82
CA ILE A 61 -8.15 4.51 -8.35
C ILE A 61 -8.45 4.48 -6.84
N VAL A 62 -9.18 3.48 -6.36
CA VAL A 62 -9.45 3.32 -4.91
C VAL A 62 -8.14 3.16 -4.13
N LEU A 63 -7.22 2.32 -4.60
CA LEU A 63 -5.91 2.15 -3.98
C LEU A 63 -5.13 3.47 -3.94
N THR A 64 -5.16 4.22 -5.04
CA THR A 64 -4.50 5.52 -5.15
C THR A 64 -5.05 6.51 -4.12
N VAL A 65 -6.38 6.57 -3.94
CA VAL A 65 -7.01 7.43 -2.93
C VAL A 65 -6.59 7.01 -1.52
N ILE A 66 -6.54 5.72 -1.22
CA ILE A 66 -6.10 5.21 0.09
C ILE A 66 -4.65 5.62 0.37
N ILE A 67 -3.74 5.44 -0.59
CA ILE A 67 -2.33 5.81 -0.45
C ILE A 67 -2.18 7.34 -0.35
N ALA A 68 -2.96 8.11 -1.11
CA ALA A 68 -2.94 9.56 -1.06
C ALA A 68 -3.39 10.08 0.31
N LEU A 69 -4.45 9.49 0.89
CA LEU A 69 -4.90 9.80 2.25
C LEU A 69 -3.86 9.42 3.29
N ALA A 70 -3.26 8.22 3.18
CA ALA A 70 -2.19 7.79 4.08
C ALA A 70 -0.97 8.72 4.01
N THR A 71 -0.57 9.13 2.81
CA THR A 71 0.51 10.10 2.58
C THR A 71 0.16 11.47 3.16
N TRP A 72 -1.08 11.94 2.97
CA TRP A 72 -1.52 13.21 3.52
C TRP A 72 -1.50 13.21 5.06
N ILE A 73 -1.99 12.13 5.68
CA ILE A 73 -1.91 11.91 7.13
C ILE A 73 -0.43 11.90 7.56
N GLN A 74 0.43 11.18 6.85
CA GLN A 74 1.87 11.14 7.14
C GLN A 74 2.49 12.54 7.14
N PHE A 75 2.26 13.34 6.10
CA PHE A 75 2.78 14.71 6.02
C PHE A 75 2.25 15.59 7.17
N HIS A 76 0.95 15.50 7.47
CA HIS A 76 0.34 16.29 8.55
C HIS A 76 0.91 15.94 9.94
N TYR A 77 1.14 14.66 10.22
CA TYR A 77 1.75 14.22 11.48
C TYR A 77 3.26 14.47 11.53
N THR A 78 3.94 14.43 10.38
CA THR A 78 5.37 14.73 10.25
C THR A 78 5.63 16.20 10.59
N GLU A 79 4.84 17.14 10.04
CA GLU A 79 4.98 18.58 10.32
C GLU A 79 4.78 18.93 11.81
N ARG A 80 3.88 18.24 12.53
CA ARG A 80 3.66 18.47 13.97
C ARG A 80 4.77 17.94 14.89
N LYS A 81 5.71 17.13 14.39
CA LYS A 81 6.82 16.56 15.18
C LYS A 81 8.21 16.91 14.64
N VAL A 82 8.32 17.97 13.84
CA VAL A 82 9.64 18.54 13.48
C VAL A 82 10.09 19.55 14.54
N TYR A 83 10.33 19.07 15.76
CA TYR A 83 11.34 19.72 16.60
C TYR A 83 12.69 19.29 16.06
N TYR A 84 13.24 20.09 15.14
CA TYR A 84 14.68 20.15 14.96
C TYR A 84 15.27 20.62 16.29
N ALA A 85 15.95 19.71 16.99
CA ALA A 85 16.89 20.04 18.06
C ALA A 85 18.24 19.47 17.66
#